data_AF-A0A7V8YSN1-F1
#
_entry.id   AF-A0A7V8YSN1-F1
#
_cell.length_a   1.000
_cell.length_b   1.000
_cell.length_c   1.000
_cell.angle_alpha   90.00
_cell.angle_beta   90.00
_cell.angle_gamma   90.00
#
_symmetry.space_group_name_H-M   'P 1'
#
loop_
_entity.id
_entity.type
_entity.pdbx_description
1 polymer ?
#
loop_
_entity_poly.entity_id
_entity_poly.type
_entity_poly.pdbx_seq_one_letter_code
_entity_poly.pdbx_strand_id
1 'polypeptide(L)'
;MSEVEIESARREWEDGRRRLLEAADDARGREGLLLQVDAVTEELRRRIGGTFTLAELARAYAGADSWTREIVSQRAPAPGWPRTLSLVEAAAFEVYARGAVDYEP
;
A
#
# COMPACT_ATOMS: atom_id res chain seq x y z
N MET A 1 -10.59 -13.92 -8.37
CA MET A 1 -11.29 -12.83 -7.69
C MET A 1 -12.39 -12.34 -8.60
N SER A 2 -13.56 -12.15 -8.03
CA SER A 2 -14.70 -11.48 -8.64
C SER A 2 -14.45 -9.97 -8.75
N GLU A 3 -15.20 -9.32 -9.63
CA GLU A 3 -15.22 -7.86 -9.77
C GLU A 3 -15.58 -7.16 -8.45
N VAL A 4 -16.50 -7.74 -7.67
CA VAL A 4 -16.89 -7.23 -6.35
C VAL A 4 -15.72 -7.26 -5.35
N GLU A 5 -14.89 -8.32 -5.37
CA GLU A 5 -13.71 -8.42 -4.50
C GLU A 5 -12.64 -7.40 -4.90
N ILE A 6 -12.42 -7.20 -6.21
CA ILE A 6 -11.49 -6.19 -6.73
C ILE A 6 -11.92 -4.79 -6.30
N GLU A 7 -13.20 -4.45 -6.49
CA GLU A 7 -13.74 -3.14 -6.13
C GLU A 7 -13.77 -2.92 -4.62
N SER A 8 -13.93 -3.98 -3.83
CA SER A 8 -13.81 -3.89 -2.38
C SER A 8 -12.38 -3.59 -1.94
N ALA A 9 -11.39 -4.26 -2.53
CA ALA A 9 -9.98 -3.99 -2.26
C ALA A 9 -9.58 -2.56 -2.66
N ARG A 10 -10.02 -2.09 -3.84
CA ARG A 10 -9.76 -0.70 -4.29
C ARG A 10 -10.30 0.34 -3.31
N ARG A 11 -11.53 0.16 -2.83
CA ARG A 11 -12.15 1.05 -1.83
C ARG A 11 -11.40 1.02 -0.50
N GLU A 12 -10.91 -0.13 -0.07
CA GLU A 12 -10.08 -0.25 1.13
C GLU A 12 -8.75 0.51 0.99
N TRP A 13 -8.09 0.39 -0.17
CA TRP A 13 -6.85 1.12 -0.44
C TRP A 13 -7.06 2.63 -0.46
N GLU A 14 -8.12 3.11 -1.11
CA GLU A 14 -8.46 4.53 -1.16
C GLU A 14 -8.76 5.09 0.24
N ASP A 15 -9.59 4.40 1.02
CA ASP A 15 -9.93 4.79 2.39
C ASP A 15 -8.69 4.81 3.30
N GLY A 16 -7.83 3.78 3.18
CA GLY A 16 -6.58 3.71 3.92
C GLY A 16 -5.60 4.82 3.56
N ARG A 17 -5.47 5.15 2.26
CA ARG A 17 -4.63 6.27 1.81
C ARG A 17 -5.16 7.60 2.34
N ARG A 18 -6.46 7.84 2.30
CA ARG A 18 -7.08 9.05 2.88
C ARG A 18 -6.75 9.17 4.36
N ARG A 19 -6.94 8.10 5.14
CA ARG A 19 -6.61 8.07 6.58
C ARG A 19 -5.12 8.24 6.86
N LEU A 20 -4.25 7.71 5.99
CA LEU A 20 -2.80 7.93 6.09
C LEU A 20 -2.48 9.43 6.00
N LEU A 21 -3.08 10.12 5.02
CA LEU A 21 -2.87 11.55 4.81
C LEU A 21 -3.36 12.38 6.00
N GLU A 22 -4.50 12.01 6.59
CA GLU A 22 -5.02 12.62 7.83
C GLU A 22 -4.09 12.37 9.04
N ALA A 23 -3.54 11.15 9.16
CA ALA A 23 -2.58 10.83 10.22
C ALA A 23 -1.23 11.53 10.05
N ALA A 24 -0.90 11.97 8.84
CA ALA A 24 0.34 12.66 8.48
C ALA A 24 0.31 14.18 8.72
N ASP A 25 -0.60 14.67 9.57
CA ASP A 25 -0.73 16.09 9.91
C ASP A 25 0.45 16.64 10.75
N ASP A 26 1.23 15.78 11.42
CA ASP A 26 2.54 16.16 11.97
C ASP A 26 3.64 16.01 10.89
N ALA A 27 4.36 17.10 10.61
CA ALA A 27 5.45 17.14 9.63
C ALA A 27 6.53 16.07 9.90
N ARG A 28 6.83 15.75 11.18
CA ARG A 28 7.80 14.71 11.53
C ARG A 28 7.28 13.30 11.29
N GLY A 29 5.98 13.07 11.45
CA GLY A 29 5.32 11.81 11.15
C GLY A 29 5.18 11.56 9.65
N ARG A 30 4.92 12.63 8.88
CA ARG A 30 4.71 12.58 7.43
C ARG A 30 5.89 12.00 6.66
N GLU A 31 7.11 12.46 6.94
CA GLU A 31 8.31 11.97 6.24
C GLU A 31 8.52 10.46 6.45
N GLY A 32 8.37 9.99 7.69
CA GLY A 32 8.47 8.56 8.00
C GLY A 32 7.41 7.73 7.29
N LEU A 33 6.16 8.20 7.25
CA LEU A 33 5.07 7.51 6.55
C LEU A 33 5.32 7.43 5.03
N LEU A 34 5.83 8.51 4.41
CA LEU A 34 6.16 8.52 2.98
C LEU A 34 7.28 7.52 2.67
N LEU A 35 8.34 7.49 3.47
CA LEU A 35 9.43 6.51 3.32
C LEU A 35 8.94 5.06 3.45
N GLN A 36 7.96 4.82 4.32
CA GLN A 36 7.34 3.50 4.47
C GLN A 36 6.50 3.12 3.25
N VAL A 37 5.70 4.05 2.72
CA VAL A 37 4.92 3.84 1.48
C VAL A 37 5.85 3.56 0.30
N ASP A 38 6.95 4.30 0.17
CA ASP A 38 7.94 4.08 -0.88
C ASP A 38 8.61 2.71 -0.75
N ALA A 39 8.96 2.30 0.48
CA ALA A 39 9.56 0.98 0.72
C ALA A 39 8.64 -0.17 0.31
N VAL A 40 7.33 -0.07 0.62
CA VAL A 40 6.31 -1.06 0.24
C VAL A 40 6.03 -1.01 -1.27
N THR A 41 5.94 0.18 -1.87
CA THR A 41 5.75 0.36 -3.32
C THR A 41 6.90 -0.27 -4.11
N GLU A 42 8.14 -0.10 -3.66
CA GLU A 42 9.29 -0.75 -4.29
C GLU A 42 9.24 -2.28 -4.12
N GLU A 43 8.72 -2.78 -3.00
CA GLU A 43 8.48 -4.22 -2.84
C GLU A 43 7.42 -4.74 -3.80
N LEU A 44 6.32 -4.01 -3.99
CA LEU A 44 5.28 -4.33 -4.97
C LEU A 44 5.89 -4.43 -6.37
N ARG A 45 6.74 -3.48 -6.74
CA ARG A 45 7.46 -3.50 -8.02
C ARG A 45 8.32 -4.75 -8.20
N ARG A 46 9.00 -5.21 -7.14
CA ARG A 46 9.82 -6.43 -7.18
C ARG A 46 8.99 -7.71 -7.25
N ARG A 47 7.84 -7.76 -6.56
CA ARG A 47 6.98 -8.95 -6.47
C ARG A 47 6.06 -9.12 -7.67
N ILE A 48 5.47 -8.03 -8.14
CA ILE A 48 4.40 -8.02 -9.15
C ILE A 48 4.96 -7.65 -10.53
N GLY A 49 5.98 -6.78 -10.58
CA GLY A 49 6.54 -6.30 -11.85
C GLY A 49 5.71 -5.17 -12.48
N GLY A 50 6.15 -4.70 -13.65
CA GLY A 50 5.62 -3.48 -14.29
C GLY A 50 4.41 -3.68 -15.21
N THR A 51 3.94 -4.90 -15.43
CA THR A 51 2.74 -5.19 -16.24
C THR A 51 1.87 -6.15 -15.45
N PHE A 52 0.74 -5.65 -14.97
CA PHE A 52 -0.17 -6.37 -14.09
C PHE A 52 -1.59 -5.80 -14.18
N THR A 53 -2.55 -6.57 -13.71
CA THR A 53 -3.96 -6.21 -13.58
C THR A 53 -4.34 -5.86 -12.14
N LEU A 54 -5.44 -5.14 -11.94
CA LEU A 54 -6.02 -4.91 -10.61
C LEU A 54 -6.33 -6.23 -9.88
N ALA A 55 -6.72 -7.26 -10.62
CA ALA A 55 -6.97 -8.60 -10.07
C ALA A 55 -5.69 -9.30 -9.58
N GLU A 56 -4.53 -9.06 -10.18
CA GLU A 56 -3.25 -9.56 -9.69
C GLU A 56 -2.79 -8.79 -8.45
N LEU A 57 -2.97 -7.47 -8.47
CA LEU A 57 -2.63 -6.63 -7.33
C LEU A 57 -3.47 -7.00 -6.09
N ALA A 58 -4.80 -7.14 -6.22
CA ALA A 58 -5.63 -7.51 -5.08
C ALA A 58 -5.43 -8.97 -4.61
N ARG A 59 -4.91 -9.87 -5.45
CA ARG A 59 -4.45 -11.19 -5.00
C ARG A 59 -3.18 -11.09 -4.14
N ALA A 60 -2.26 -10.20 -4.49
CA ALA A 60 -1.08 -9.93 -3.67
C ALA A 60 -1.45 -9.27 -2.33
N TYR A 61 -2.52 -8.46 -2.32
CA TYR A 61 -3.03 -7.79 -1.13
C TYR A 61 -3.50 -8.78 -0.05
N ALA A 62 -4.19 -9.86 -0.42
CA ALA A 62 -4.73 -10.85 0.53
C ALA A 62 -3.68 -11.54 1.43
N GLY A 63 -2.40 -11.44 1.10
CA GLY A 63 -1.28 -11.97 1.91
C GLY A 63 -0.23 -10.91 2.26
N ALA A 64 -0.58 -9.62 2.18
CA ALA A 64 0.38 -8.52 2.25
C ALA A 64 0.97 -8.29 3.63
N ASP A 65 0.15 -8.37 4.68
CA ASP A 65 0.49 -8.07 6.08
C ASP A 65 1.86 -8.57 6.54
N SER A 66 2.19 -9.82 6.19
CA SER A 66 3.40 -10.48 6.67
C SER A 66 4.67 -9.85 6.08
N TRP A 67 4.68 -9.61 4.78
CA TRP A 67 5.85 -9.10 4.09
C TRP A 67 5.93 -7.57 4.14
N THR A 68 4.81 -6.85 4.19
CA THR A 68 4.81 -5.39 4.38
C THR A 68 5.39 -5.03 5.74
N ARG A 69 5.02 -5.80 6.78
CA ARG A 69 5.62 -5.70 8.12
C ARG A 69 7.13 -5.89 8.08
N GLU A 70 7.60 -6.96 7.42
CA GLU A 70 9.02 -7.25 7.29
C GLU A 70 9.76 -6.09 6.59
N ILE A 71 9.23 -5.65 5.45
CA ILE A 71 9.83 -4.58 4.64
C ILE A 71 9.93 -3.27 5.41
N VAL A 72 8.86 -2.84 6.08
CA VAL A 72 8.90 -1.61 6.88
C VAL A 72 9.88 -1.75 8.05
N SER A 73 9.90 -2.90 8.73
CA SER A 73 10.82 -3.13 9.85
C SER A 73 12.29 -3.05 9.45
N GLN A 74 12.65 -3.49 8.24
CA GLN A 74 14.02 -3.53 7.76
C GLN A 74 14.46 -2.24 7.07
N ARG A 75 13.57 -1.60 6.30
CA ARG A 75 13.95 -0.53 5.37
C ARG A 75 13.51 0.87 5.80
N ALA A 76 12.42 0.99 6.56
CA ALA A 76 11.87 2.29 6.97
C ALA A 76 11.26 2.29 8.39
N PRO A 77 11.94 1.72 9.41
CA PRO A 77 11.40 1.73 10.76
C PRO A 77 11.35 3.16 11.32
N ALA A 78 10.23 3.53 11.93
CA ALA A 78 10.07 4.79 12.65
C ALA A 78 9.31 4.58 13.98
N PRO A 79 9.50 5.41 15.02
CA PRO A 79 8.79 5.24 16.29
C PRO A 79 7.26 5.07 16.10
N GLY A 80 6.72 3.96 16.58
CA GLY A 80 5.27 3.68 16.51
C GLY A 80 4.75 3.18 15.16
N TRP A 81 5.62 2.94 14.16
CA TRP A 81 5.24 2.45 12.82
C TRP A 81 4.29 1.23 12.79
N PRO A 82 4.33 0.27 13.74
CA PRO A 82 3.41 -0.87 13.67
C PRO A 82 1.94 -0.48 13.75
N ARG A 83 1.61 0.70 14.31
CA ARG A 83 0.24 1.21 14.42
C ARG A 83 -0.30 1.81 13.12
N THR A 84 0.59 2.21 12.21
CA THR A 84 0.24 2.83 10.92
C THR A 84 0.47 1.88 9.74
N LEU A 85 0.95 0.66 9.98
CA LEU A 85 1.34 -0.28 8.92
C LEU A 85 0.21 -0.58 7.93
N SER A 86 -1.02 -0.80 8.39
CA SER A 86 -2.16 -1.05 7.50
C SER A 86 -2.49 0.14 6.60
N LEU A 87 -2.30 1.37 7.09
CA LEU A 87 -2.49 2.59 6.30
C LEU A 87 -1.39 2.77 5.25
N VAL A 88 -0.14 2.47 5.63
CA VAL A 88 1.02 2.47 4.71
C VAL A 88 0.80 1.45 3.60
N GLU A 89 0.38 0.25 3.97
CA GLU A 89 0.08 -0.82 3.03
C GLU A 89 -1.03 -0.40 2.05
N ALA A 90 -2.18 0.01 2.57
CA ALA A 90 -3.30 0.50 1.76
C ALA A 90 -2.88 1.63 0.80
N ALA A 91 -2.08 2.60 1.28
CA ALA A 91 -1.59 3.68 0.45
C ALA A 91 -0.62 3.23 -0.65
N ALA A 92 0.29 2.29 -0.36
CA ALA A 92 1.20 1.75 -1.36
C ALA A 92 0.44 0.98 -2.45
N PHE A 93 -0.57 0.20 -2.07
CA PHE A 93 -1.44 -0.50 -3.02
C PHE A 93 -2.29 0.49 -3.85
N GLU A 94 -2.83 1.57 -3.27
CA GLU A 94 -3.53 2.61 -4.04
C GLU A 94 -2.62 3.27 -5.08
N VAL A 95 -1.40 3.63 -4.67
CA VAL A 95 -0.43 4.28 -5.56
C VAL A 95 -0.04 3.33 -6.68
N TYR A 96 0.22 2.07 -6.36
CA TYR A 96 0.62 1.06 -7.34
C TYR A 96 -0.52 0.69 -8.30
N ALA A 97 -1.77 0.68 -7.83
CA ALA A 97 -2.95 0.35 -8.64
C ALA A 97 -3.08 1.20 -9.91
N ARG A 98 -2.62 2.45 -9.88
CA ARG A 98 -2.62 3.37 -11.04
C ARG A 98 -1.74 2.88 -12.21
N GLY A 99 -0.82 1.96 -11.95
CA GLY A 99 0.03 1.33 -12.96
C GLY A 99 -0.57 0.07 -13.58
N ALA A 100 -1.75 -0.39 -13.12
CA ALA A 100 -2.39 -1.57 -13.68
C ALA A 100 -2.88 -1.30 -15.11
N VAL A 101 -2.79 -2.32 -15.98
CA VAL A 101 -3.16 -2.19 -17.41
C VAL A 101 -4.66 -2.00 -17.64
N ASP A 102 -5.46 -2.36 -16.65
CA ASP A 102 -6.93 -2.27 -16.60
C ASP A 102 -7.41 -1.21 -15.60
N TYR A 103 -6.55 -0.27 -15.21
CA TYR A 103 -6.93 0.81 -14.30
C TYR A 103 -7.85 1.83 -14.98
N GLU A 104 -9.01 2.08 -14.36
CA GLU A 104 -9.94 3.16 -14.70
C GLU A 104 -10.05 4.16 -13.52
N PRO A 105 -9.86 5.48 -13.73
CA PRO A 105 -9.91 6.51 -12.70
C PRO A 105 -11.28 6.72 -12.04
#